data_AF-A0A257SP73-F1
#
_entry.id   AF-A0A257SP73-F1
#
_cell.length_a   1.000
_cell.length_b   1.000
_cell.length_c   1.000
_cell.angle_alpha   90.00
_cell.angle_beta   90.00
_cell.angle_gamma   90.00
#
_symmetry.space_group_name_H-M   'P 1'
#
loop_
_entity.id
_entity.type
_entity.pdbx_description
1 polymer ?
#
loop_
_entity_poly.entity_id
_entity_poly.type
_entity_poly.pdbx_seq_one_letter_code
_entity_poly.pdbx_strand_id
1 'polypeptide(L)'
;MLLKHRPRVRSGSLGRFDLQLSGHTHDGQIFPFGWVVKRAYPAPHGLSQLASRSWLYLSKGTGCWGPTMRVLAPPEITVFELGHPEGVPLDAPPRA
;
A
#
# COMPACT_ATOMS: atom_id res chain seq x y z
N MET A 1 -8.26 11.02 -0.86
CA MET A 1 -7.45 9.94 -0.25
C MET A 1 -8.28 9.18 0.77
N LEU A 2 -8.17 7.84 0.82
CA LEU A 2 -8.87 6.95 1.73
C LEU A 2 -7.85 6.17 2.58
N LEU A 3 -8.00 6.18 3.90
CA LEU A 3 -7.17 5.35 4.80
C LEU A 3 -8.01 4.20 5.33
N LYS A 4 -7.59 2.96 5.06
CA LYS A 4 -8.29 1.77 5.51
C LYS A 4 -7.30 0.69 5.90
N HIS A 5 -7.39 0.21 7.14
CA HIS A 5 -6.46 -0.79 7.66
C HIS A 5 -6.36 -2.05 6.76
N ARG A 6 -7.51 -2.63 6.38
CA ARG A 6 -7.54 -3.84 5.51
C ARG A 6 -7.58 -3.47 4.02
N PRO A 7 -6.85 -4.17 3.14
CA PRO A 7 -6.75 -3.89 1.70
C PRO A 7 -7.99 -4.29 0.89
N ARG A 8 -9.14 -4.53 1.53
CA ARG A 8 -10.38 -4.89 0.82
C ARG A 8 -11.00 -3.64 0.22
N VAL A 9 -11.21 -3.60 -1.09
CA VAL A 9 -11.92 -2.52 -1.77
C VAL A 9 -13.41 -2.88 -1.84
N ARG A 10 -14.31 -1.94 -1.51
CA ARG A 10 -15.76 -2.14 -1.71
C ARG A 10 -16.10 -1.68 -3.11
N SER A 11 -16.77 -2.49 -3.93
CA SER A 11 -17.03 -2.16 -5.34
C SER A 11 -17.71 -0.79 -5.52
N GLY A 12 -18.68 -0.42 -4.68
CA GLY A 12 -19.36 0.89 -4.72
C GLY A 12 -18.52 2.10 -4.26
N SER A 13 -17.28 1.88 -3.81
CA SER A 13 -16.34 2.94 -3.42
C SER A 13 -15.37 3.35 -4.53
N LEU A 14 -15.29 2.57 -5.62
CA LEU A 14 -14.46 2.89 -6.77
C LEU A 14 -14.91 4.21 -7.40
N GLY A 15 -13.95 5.07 -7.75
CA GLY A 15 -14.21 6.43 -8.24
C GLY A 15 -14.61 7.44 -7.15
N ARG A 16 -14.72 7.02 -5.89
CA ARG A 16 -14.93 7.95 -4.74
C ARG A 16 -13.62 8.33 -4.04
N PHE A 17 -12.50 7.77 -4.47
CA PHE A 17 -11.17 8.08 -3.99
C PHE A 17 -10.14 7.86 -5.09
N ASP A 18 -9.09 8.68 -5.09
CA ASP A 18 -7.95 8.51 -6.00
C ASP A 18 -6.97 7.46 -5.46
N LEU A 19 -6.71 7.47 -4.15
CA LEU A 19 -5.77 6.55 -3.51
C LEU A 19 -6.32 6.02 -2.18
N GLN A 20 -6.33 4.70 -2.01
CA GLN A 20 -6.51 4.00 -0.75
C GLN A 20 -5.16 3.53 -0.21
N LEU A 21 -4.82 3.93 1.03
CA LEU A 21 -3.69 3.36 1.77
C LEU A 21 -4.18 2.24 2.69
N SER A 22 -3.51 1.10 2.62
CA SER A 22 -3.81 -0.08 3.44
C SER A 22 -2.56 -0.81 3.92
N GLY A 23 -2.74 -1.64 4.94
CA GLY A 23 -1.72 -2.53 5.50
C GLY A 23 -2.33 -3.89 5.82
N HIS A 24 -2.20 -4.33 7.08
CA HIS A 24 -2.82 -5.54 7.63
C HIS A 24 -2.29 -6.89 7.14
N THR A 25 -1.76 -6.98 5.93
CA THR A 25 -1.23 -8.28 5.43
C THR A 25 0.13 -8.60 6.01
N HIS A 26 0.93 -7.57 6.35
CA HIS A 26 2.33 -7.69 6.78
C HIS A 26 3.21 -8.45 5.78
N ASP A 27 2.71 -8.71 4.57
CA ASP A 27 3.23 -9.45 3.42
C ASP A 27 4.53 -10.28 3.61
N GLY A 28 4.58 -11.09 4.66
CA GLY A 28 5.77 -11.89 4.96
C GLY A 28 6.94 -11.12 5.55
N GLN A 29 6.69 -10.31 6.59
CA GLN A 29 7.74 -9.78 7.48
C GLN A 29 8.74 -10.85 7.94
N ILE A 30 8.33 -12.13 7.96
CA ILE A 30 9.19 -13.28 8.23
C ILE A 30 9.06 -14.24 7.04
N PHE A 31 10.15 -14.49 6.32
CA PHE A 31 10.19 -15.53 5.30
C PHE A 31 10.06 -16.93 5.94
N PRO A 32 9.32 -17.89 5.34
CA PRO A 32 8.58 -17.81 4.07
C PRO A 32 7.09 -17.47 4.22
N PHE A 33 6.64 -16.92 5.37
CA PHE A 33 5.21 -16.71 5.63
C PHE A 33 4.50 -15.80 4.63
N GLY A 34 5.22 -14.96 3.89
CA GLY A 34 4.67 -14.17 2.78
C GLY A 34 3.95 -15.02 1.74
N TRP A 35 4.38 -16.26 1.49
CA TRP A 35 3.68 -17.17 0.57
C TRP A 35 2.30 -17.58 1.09
N VAL A 36 2.15 -17.74 2.41
CA VAL A 36 0.86 -18.05 3.04
C VAL A 36 -0.04 -16.82 3.00
N VAL A 37 0.50 -15.65 3.33
CA VAL A 37 -0.23 -14.38 3.32
C VAL A 37 -0.79 -14.07 1.92
N LYS A 38 0.00 -14.25 0.86
CA LYS A 38 -0.43 -14.03 -0.54
C LYS A 38 -1.63 -14.88 -0.95
N ARG A 39 -1.83 -16.05 -0.35
CA ARG A 39 -3.04 -16.87 -0.59
C ARG A 39 -4.28 -16.28 0.08
N ALA A 40 -4.14 -15.74 1.28
CA ALA A 40 -5.25 -15.13 2.01
C ALA A 40 -5.60 -13.71 1.50
N TYR A 41 -4.58 -12.99 1.01
CA TYR A 41 -4.68 -11.63 0.49
C TYR A 41 -3.98 -11.55 -0.87
N PRO A 42 -4.70 -11.77 -1.97
CA PRO A 42 -4.11 -11.80 -3.32
C PRO A 42 -3.72 -10.41 -3.85
N ALA A 43 -4.02 -9.33 -3.13
CA ALA A 43 -3.59 -7.99 -3.50
C ALA A 43 -2.05 -7.89 -3.37
N PRO A 44 -1.33 -7.47 -4.41
CA PRO A 44 0.11 -7.29 -4.32
C PRO A 44 0.46 -6.12 -3.38
N HIS A 45 1.56 -6.23 -2.66
CA HIS A 45 2.13 -5.12 -1.90
C HIS A 45 2.61 -4.01 -2.85
N GLY A 46 2.76 -2.79 -2.33
CA GLY A 46 3.08 -1.61 -3.13
C GLY A 46 1.84 -1.02 -3.80
N LEU A 47 2.05 -0.27 -4.88
CA LEU A 47 0.99 0.46 -5.58
C LEU A 47 0.33 -0.42 -6.64
N SER A 48 -1.00 -0.49 -6.60
CA SER A 48 -1.85 -1.27 -7.51
C SER A 48 -2.94 -0.38 -8.10
N GLN A 49 -3.12 -0.46 -9.42
CA GLN A 49 -4.22 0.24 -10.09
C GLN A 49 -5.54 -0.52 -9.88
N LEU A 50 -6.61 0.22 -9.59
CA LEU A 50 -7.99 -0.29 -9.55
C LEU A 50 -8.78 0.33 -10.72
N ALA A 51 -10.08 0.03 -10.79
CA ALA A 51 -10.98 0.67 -11.75
C ALA A 51 -11.31 2.13 -11.35
N SER A 52 -11.87 2.88 -12.30
CA SER A 52 -12.41 4.23 -12.07
C SER A 52 -11.42 5.23 -11.45
N ARG A 53 -10.16 5.22 -11.92
CA ARG A 53 -9.06 6.08 -11.43
C ARG A 53 -8.73 5.93 -9.95
N SER A 54 -9.16 4.85 -9.31
CA SER A 54 -8.79 4.53 -7.94
C SER A 54 -7.49 3.70 -7.91
N TRP A 55 -6.69 3.90 -6.87
CA TRP A 55 -5.44 3.17 -6.62
C TRP A 55 -5.46 2.57 -5.21
N LEU A 56 -4.80 1.43 -5.03
CA LEU A 56 -4.55 0.81 -3.73
C LEU A 56 -3.05 0.76 -3.51
N TYR A 57 -2.57 1.36 -2.42
CA TYR A 57 -1.23 1.09 -1.91
C TYR A 57 -1.32 0.17 -0.69
N LEU A 58 -0.62 -0.95 -0.73
CA LEU A 58 -0.55 -1.93 0.34
C LEU A 58 0.85 -1.99 0.94
N SER A 59 1.01 -1.49 2.17
CA SER A 59 2.28 -1.56 2.89
C SER A 59 2.58 -2.97 3.40
N LYS A 60 3.87 -3.35 3.37
CA LYS A 60 4.38 -4.58 4.02
C LYS A 60 4.44 -4.48 5.55
N GLY A 61 4.10 -3.33 6.13
CA GLY A 61 4.14 -3.06 7.56
C GLY A 61 5.56 -2.93 8.12
N THR A 62 5.66 -2.69 9.43
CA THR A 62 6.90 -2.26 10.11
C THR A 62 7.55 -3.31 11.03
N GLY A 63 7.13 -4.58 10.99
CA GLY A 63 7.70 -5.66 11.81
C GLY A 63 6.85 -6.10 13.01
N CYS A 64 5.59 -5.66 13.13
CA CYS A 64 4.73 -5.96 14.28
C CYS A 64 3.77 -7.15 14.08
N TRP A 65 4.10 -8.13 13.24
CA TRP A 65 3.28 -9.34 13.05
C TRP A 65 3.88 -10.53 13.80
N GLY A 66 3.39 -10.76 15.02
CA GLY A 66 3.99 -11.73 15.93
C GLY A 66 5.20 -11.11 16.65
N PRO A 67 6.35 -11.80 16.74
CA PRO A 67 7.56 -11.22 17.33
C PRO A 67 7.99 -9.97 16.55
N THR A 68 8.49 -8.95 17.25
CA THR A 68 8.87 -7.65 16.67
C THR A 68 10.15 -7.76 15.86
N MET A 69 10.06 -8.33 14.65
CA MET A 69 11.21 -8.60 13.80
C MET A 69 10.84 -8.65 12.31
N ARG A 70 11.86 -8.46 11.47
CA ARG A 70 11.80 -8.75 10.03
C ARG A 70 12.93 -9.71 9.69
N VAL A 71 12.61 -10.85 9.09
CA VAL A 71 13.59 -11.90 8.74
C VAL A 71 13.48 -12.20 7.26
N LEU A 72 14.57 -11.94 6.54
CA LEU A 72 14.66 -12.15 5.08
C LEU A 72 13.50 -11.49 4.30
N ALA A 73 12.97 -10.38 4.84
CA ALA A 73 11.94 -9.57 4.22
C ALA A 73 12.58 -8.25 3.73
N PRO A 74 12.51 -7.93 2.42
CA PRO A 74 13.10 -6.71 1.89
C PRO A 74 12.59 -5.46 2.62
N PRO A 75 13.44 -4.46 2.90
CA PRO A 75 13.01 -3.19 3.48
C PRO A 75 12.12 -2.42 2.50
N GLU A 76 11.30 -1.51 3.02
CA GLU A 76 10.38 -0.69 2.23
C GLU A 76 10.32 0.71 2.85
N ILE A 77 10.49 1.73 2.00
CA ILE A 77 10.19 3.13 2.29
C ILE A 77 9.32 3.60 1.13
N THR A 78 8.21 4.26 1.43
CA THR A 78 7.34 4.83 0.39
C THR A 78 7.08 6.29 0.70
N VAL A 79 7.27 7.12 -0.31
CA VAL A 79 7.09 8.57 -0.24
C VAL A 79 5.81 8.91 -0.98
N PHE A 80 4.92 9.65 -0.31
CA PHE A 80 3.71 10.19 -0.91
C PHE A 80 3.82 11.71 -0.94
N GLU A 81 3.75 12.28 -2.13
CA GLU A 81 3.63 13.72 -2.30
C GLU A 81 2.15 14.09 -2.42
N LEU A 82 1.69 14.94 -1.50
CA LEU A 82 0.33 15.46 -1.50
C LEU A 82 0.35 16.90 -2.02
N GLY A 83 -0.29 17.13 -3.17
CA GLY A 83 -0.45 18.46 -3.75
C GLY A 83 -1.91 18.91 -3.74
N HIS A 84 -2.14 20.21 -3.66
CA HIS A 84 -3.45 20.82 -3.93
C HIS A 84 -3.65 20.95 -5.45
N PRO A 85 -4.88 20.80 -5.99
CA PRO A 85 -5.14 20.82 -7.44
C PRO A 85 -4.86 22.14 -8.18
N GLU A 86 -4.25 23.15 -7.56
CA GLU A 86 -3.76 24.34 -8.27
C GLU A 86 -2.36 24.73 -7.75
N GLY A 87 -1.35 24.75 -8.64
CA GLY A 87 -0.11 25.49 -8.41
C GLY A 87 1.19 24.73 -8.07
N VAL A 88 1.51 23.57 -8.68
CA VAL A 88 2.87 23.00 -8.57
C VAL A 88 3.62 23.10 -9.93
N PRO A 89 4.72 23.89 -10.00
CA PRO A 89 5.64 23.94 -11.15
C PRO A 89 6.41 22.62 -11.43
N LEU A 90 6.86 22.44 -12.69
CA LEU A 90 7.35 21.18 -13.28
C LEU A 90 8.76 20.73 -12.85
N ASP A 91 9.46 21.49 -12.03
CA ASP A 91 10.90 21.38 -11.72
C ASP A 91 11.21 20.98 -10.27
N ALA A 92 10.20 20.58 -9.50
CA ALA A 92 10.38 20.07 -8.14
C ALA A 92 10.92 18.62 -8.14
N PRO A 93 12.02 18.31 -7.42
CA PRO A 93 12.47 16.94 -7.23
C PRO A 93 11.70 16.23 -6.09
N PRO A 94 11.67 14.88 -6.03
CA PRO A 94 11.39 13.92 -7.08
C PRO A 94 10.18 13.02 -6.73
N ARG A 95 9.50 12.52 -7.77
CA ARG A 95 8.66 11.32 -7.64
C ARG A 95 9.45 10.06 -7.98
N ALA A 96 9.27 9.01 -7.19
CA ALA A 96 9.70 7.64 -7.48
C ALA A 96 8.63 6.88 -8.27
#